data_AF-A0AAD6B2Z0-F1
#
_entry.id   AF-A0AAD6B2Z0-F1
#
_cell.length_a   1.000
_cell.length_b   1.000
_cell.length_c   1.000
_cell.angle_alpha   90.00
_cell.angle_beta   90.00
_cell.angle_gamma   90.00
#
_symmetry.space_group_name_H-M   'P 1'
#
loop_
_entity.id
_entity.type
_entity.pdbx_description
1 polymer ?
#
loop_
_entity_poly.entity_id
_entity_poly.type
_entity_poly.pdbx_seq_one_letter_code
_entity_poly.pdbx_strand_id
1 'polypeptide(L)'
;MSAPFMSLYRCCQRSALLVVSRRSLSSVSPPSSVSPPSSVSPPSSVSPPSSVSPPSSVSPPSSVSPPPLHTRFLLYLTQRFYDVEMLQSWSFLQRWKRVQKRNTYYSYVQKNYGSDIAAAYYILSLKGRFRFVGQSEWFITDRRGKFNGDFLDHKNTPLEEVNMNYTGINYRGLDNLEVQKSLRTLSLRGCPEVNDWFLARLHMFEDSLEELDISHCPRITTGGLAALRNLKGLKRLDVSSLPGISSPGVVIILLEEMLPKCDVTANGYDHTLREES
;
A
#
# COMPACT_ATOMS: atom_id res chain seq x y z
N MET A 1 -16.25 -34.06 -13.74
CA MET A 1 -14.80 -34.05 -13.50
C MET A 1 -14.18 -33.04 -14.45
N SER A 2 -13.94 -31.83 -13.95
CA SER A 2 -13.48 -30.68 -14.72
C SER A 2 -12.26 -30.10 -14.01
N ALA A 3 -11.17 -29.94 -14.76
CA ALA A 3 -9.98 -29.21 -14.31
C ALA A 3 -10.22 -27.69 -14.38
N PRO A 4 -9.49 -26.90 -13.58
CA PRO A 4 -9.09 -25.59 -14.07
C PRO A 4 -7.64 -25.17 -13.74
N PHE A 5 -7.04 -24.52 -14.75
CA PHE A 5 -6.21 -23.31 -14.67
C PHE A 5 -4.97 -23.26 -13.75
N MET A 6 -3.82 -23.70 -14.29
CA MET A 6 -2.48 -23.18 -13.93
C MET A 6 -1.59 -23.10 -15.19
N SER A 7 -1.87 -22.19 -16.14
CA SER A 7 -1.05 -22.09 -17.36
C SER A 7 -0.89 -20.70 -17.98
N LEU A 8 -0.76 -19.62 -17.18
CA LEU A 8 -0.52 -18.27 -17.77
C LEU A 8 0.52 -17.38 -17.06
N TYR A 9 1.39 -17.88 -16.19
CA TYR A 9 2.37 -17.03 -15.48
C TYR A 9 3.85 -17.25 -15.83
N ARG A 10 4.18 -17.98 -16.90
CA ARG A 10 5.59 -18.27 -17.28
C ARG A 10 6.10 -17.62 -18.57
N CYS A 11 5.40 -16.64 -19.18
CA CYS A 11 5.78 -16.15 -20.51
C CYS A 11 6.38 -14.73 -20.62
N CYS A 12 6.73 -14.02 -19.54
CA CYS A 12 7.26 -12.63 -19.66
C CYS A 12 8.56 -12.33 -18.93
N GLN A 13 9.42 -13.32 -18.65
CA GLN A 13 10.79 -13.05 -18.21
C GLN A 13 11.79 -13.87 -19.00
N ARG A 14 12.12 -13.39 -20.20
CA ARG A 14 13.44 -13.53 -20.82
C ARG A 14 13.55 -12.69 -22.10
N SER A 15 14.69 -12.01 -22.21
CA SER A 15 15.17 -11.11 -23.29
C SER A 15 14.90 -9.64 -23.00
N ALA A 16 15.84 -8.70 -22.97
CA ALA A 16 17.30 -8.70 -22.94
C ALA A 16 17.75 -7.27 -22.55
N LEU A 17 19.01 -7.15 -22.12
CA LEU A 17 19.77 -5.92 -21.84
C LEU A 17 19.62 -4.80 -22.89
N LEU A 18 19.71 -3.54 -22.47
CA LEU A 18 20.67 -2.57 -23.01
C LEU A 18 20.71 -1.25 -22.21
N VAL A 19 21.95 -0.82 -21.94
CA VAL A 19 22.35 0.50 -21.45
C VAL A 19 21.79 1.60 -22.35
N VAL A 20 21.13 2.63 -21.80
CA VAL A 20 21.09 3.96 -22.45
C VAL A 20 21.24 5.07 -21.43
N SER A 21 22.26 5.87 -21.70
CA SER A 21 22.71 7.10 -21.06
C SER A 21 21.59 8.14 -20.93
N ARG A 22 21.58 8.88 -19.81
CA ARG A 22 20.76 10.07 -19.63
C ARG A 22 21.16 11.14 -20.66
N ARG A 23 20.25 11.49 -21.58
CA ARG A 23 20.24 12.81 -22.23
C ARG A 23 18.83 13.37 -22.30
N SER A 24 18.75 14.65 -21.96
CA SER A 24 17.59 15.53 -21.89
C SER A 24 16.66 15.45 -23.10
N LEU A 25 15.35 15.37 -22.86
CA LEU A 25 14.31 15.50 -23.89
C LEU A 25 13.52 16.78 -23.66
N SER A 26 13.74 17.76 -24.53
CA SER A 26 12.87 18.91 -24.77
C SER A 26 11.60 18.47 -25.51
N SER A 27 10.51 19.18 -25.23
CA SER A 27 9.14 19.00 -25.70
C SER A 27 8.97 18.86 -27.22
N VAL A 28 8.21 17.86 -27.66
CA VAL A 28 7.56 17.84 -28.98
C VAL A 28 6.13 17.33 -28.82
N SER A 29 5.16 18.11 -29.32
CA SER A 29 3.72 17.84 -29.29
C SER A 29 3.30 16.77 -30.31
N PRO A 30 2.21 16.02 -30.09
CA PRO A 30 1.79 14.94 -30.99
C PRO A 30 1.02 15.46 -32.22
N PRO A 31 1.11 14.80 -33.40
CA PRO A 31 0.29 15.13 -34.55
C PRO A 31 -1.10 14.48 -34.47
N SER A 32 -2.04 15.09 -35.19
CA SER A 32 -3.48 14.80 -35.25
C SER A 32 -3.85 13.46 -35.92
N SER A 33 -4.97 12.92 -35.46
CA SER A 33 -5.63 11.66 -35.82
C SER A 33 -5.80 11.41 -37.32
N VAL A 34 -5.45 10.20 -37.78
CA VAL A 34 -5.78 9.68 -39.11
C VAL A 34 -6.81 8.56 -38.97
N SER A 35 -7.95 8.70 -39.65
CA SER A 35 -9.04 7.71 -39.68
C SER A 35 -8.70 6.51 -40.60
N PRO A 36 -9.21 5.30 -40.33
CA PRO A 36 -8.89 4.12 -41.14
C PRO A 36 -9.70 4.08 -42.45
N PRO A 37 -9.15 3.55 -43.56
CA PRO A 37 -9.89 3.40 -44.80
C PRO A 37 -10.84 2.20 -44.77
N SER A 38 -11.92 2.31 -45.54
CA SER A 38 -13.00 1.35 -45.72
C SER A 38 -12.61 0.16 -46.61
N SER A 39 -12.99 -1.04 -46.16
CA SER A 39 -13.23 -2.28 -46.91
C SER A 39 -12.14 -2.76 -47.90
N VAL A 40 -11.45 -3.84 -47.54
CA VAL A 40 -10.74 -4.71 -48.48
C VAL A 40 -11.39 -6.10 -48.44
N SER A 41 -11.94 -6.54 -49.57
CA SER A 41 -12.53 -7.88 -49.73
C SER A 41 -11.43 -8.94 -49.88
N PRO A 42 -11.61 -10.17 -49.36
CA PRO A 42 -10.61 -11.22 -49.48
C PRO A 42 -10.64 -11.87 -50.88
N PRO A 43 -9.48 -12.23 -51.47
CA PRO A 43 -9.46 -13.00 -52.70
C PRO A 43 -9.83 -14.48 -52.43
N SER A 44 -10.51 -15.07 -53.41
CA SER A 44 -10.98 -16.45 -53.44
C SER A 44 -9.84 -17.46 -53.68
N SER A 45 -9.82 -18.50 -52.84
CA SER A 45 -9.20 -19.82 -53.01
C SER A 45 -7.73 -19.88 -53.46
N VAL A 46 -6.82 -20.17 -52.52
CA VAL A 46 -5.50 -20.74 -52.82
C VAL A 46 -5.50 -22.20 -52.35
N SER A 47 -5.36 -23.13 -53.29
CA SER A 47 -5.26 -24.56 -53.00
C SER A 47 -3.88 -24.90 -52.42
N PRO A 48 -3.78 -25.80 -51.42
CA PRO A 48 -2.50 -26.17 -50.84
C PRO A 48 -1.71 -27.10 -51.77
N PRO A 49 -0.37 -26.99 -51.84
CA PRO A 49 0.44 -27.94 -52.61
C PRO A 49 0.43 -29.32 -51.92
N SER A 50 0.31 -30.36 -52.74
CA SER A 50 0.37 -31.76 -52.33
C SER A 50 1.81 -32.17 -51.98
N SER A 51 1.99 -32.61 -50.74
CA SER A 51 3.17 -33.28 -50.14
C SER A 51 4.45 -32.44 -49.95
N VAL A 52 4.80 -32.19 -48.68
CA VAL A 52 6.16 -31.86 -48.24
C VAL A 52 6.64 -33.02 -47.38
N SER A 53 7.69 -33.71 -47.82
CA SER A 53 8.30 -34.79 -47.06
C SER A 53 9.16 -34.23 -45.92
N PRO A 54 9.11 -34.80 -44.70
CA PRO A 54 9.95 -34.34 -43.60
C PRO A 54 11.42 -34.79 -43.82
N PRO A 55 12.42 -33.99 -43.42
CA PRO A 55 13.81 -34.41 -43.52
C PRO A 55 14.11 -35.53 -42.53
N SER A 56 14.87 -36.52 -42.99
CA SER A 56 15.31 -37.68 -42.21
C SER A 56 16.33 -37.25 -41.15
N SER A 57 16.03 -37.54 -39.89
CA SER A 57 16.96 -37.58 -38.74
C SER A 57 17.78 -36.32 -38.44
N VAL A 58 17.38 -35.58 -37.40
CA VAL A 58 18.28 -34.66 -36.67
C VAL A 58 18.91 -35.45 -35.53
N SER A 59 20.21 -35.73 -35.60
CA SER A 59 20.95 -36.34 -34.49
C SER A 59 21.14 -35.33 -33.35
N PRO A 60 21.00 -35.74 -32.07
CA PRO A 60 21.30 -34.84 -30.96
C PRO A 60 22.80 -34.49 -30.94
N PRO A 61 23.19 -33.23 -30.65
CA PRO A 61 24.60 -32.85 -30.64
C PRO A 61 25.36 -33.59 -29.53
N SER A 62 26.55 -34.07 -29.87
CA SER A 62 27.45 -34.81 -29.01
C SER A 62 28.02 -33.90 -27.91
N SER A 63 27.92 -34.36 -26.65
CA SER A 63 28.66 -33.90 -25.45
C SER A 63 28.86 -32.38 -25.29
N VAL A 64 27.96 -31.75 -24.52
CA VAL A 64 28.17 -30.38 -24.03
C VAL A 64 29.29 -30.40 -22.99
N SER A 65 30.45 -29.79 -23.31
CA SER A 65 31.54 -29.60 -22.36
C SER A 65 31.09 -28.70 -21.20
N PRO A 66 31.46 -28.98 -19.93
CA PRO A 66 31.05 -28.14 -18.81
C PRO A 66 31.60 -26.72 -18.97
N PRO A 67 30.83 -25.69 -18.59
CA PRO A 67 31.25 -24.31 -18.77
C PRO A 67 32.54 -24.01 -17.96
N PRO A 68 33.34 -23.03 -18.42
CA PRO A 68 34.57 -22.62 -17.73
C PRO A 68 34.33 -22.31 -16.24
N LEU A 69 35.34 -22.51 -15.39
CA LEU A 69 35.20 -22.31 -13.94
C LEU A 69 34.70 -20.91 -13.56
N HIS A 70 35.15 -19.87 -14.26
CA HIS A 70 34.66 -18.50 -14.05
C HIS A 70 33.16 -18.38 -14.37
N THR A 71 32.70 -19.00 -15.46
CA THR A 71 31.28 -19.05 -15.82
C THR A 71 30.47 -19.82 -14.78
N ARG A 72 30.99 -20.94 -14.26
CA ARG A 72 30.35 -21.70 -13.17
C ARG A 72 30.26 -20.90 -11.88
N PHE A 73 31.31 -20.14 -11.55
CA PHE A 73 31.34 -19.26 -10.39
C PHE A 73 30.35 -18.09 -10.53
N LEU A 74 30.29 -17.43 -11.68
CA LEU A 74 29.29 -16.39 -11.96
C LEU A 74 27.87 -16.94 -11.90
N LEU A 75 27.62 -18.12 -12.48
CA LEU A 75 26.31 -18.78 -12.39
C LEU A 75 25.94 -19.09 -10.93
N TYR A 76 26.88 -19.58 -10.12
CA TYR A 76 26.65 -19.81 -8.70
C TYR A 76 26.31 -18.51 -7.94
N LEU A 77 27.04 -17.42 -8.19
CA LEU A 77 26.75 -16.12 -7.58
C LEU A 77 25.38 -15.58 -8.00
N THR A 78 25.06 -15.63 -9.29
CA THR A 78 23.75 -15.19 -9.79
C THR A 78 22.60 -16.03 -9.22
N GLN A 79 22.75 -17.36 -9.16
CA GLN A 79 21.79 -18.26 -8.53
C GLN A 79 21.54 -17.88 -7.05
N ARG A 80 22.62 -17.66 -6.29
CA ARG A 80 22.54 -17.24 -4.89
C ARG A 80 21.91 -15.85 -4.73
N PHE A 81 22.20 -14.93 -5.63
CA PHE A 81 21.59 -13.61 -5.65
C PHE A 81 20.08 -13.70 -5.90
N TYR A 82 19.63 -14.47 -6.91
CA TYR A 82 18.21 -14.71 -7.18
C TYR A 82 17.52 -15.44 -6.02
N ASP A 83 18.17 -16.39 -5.37
CA ASP A 83 17.62 -17.08 -4.19
C ASP A 83 17.37 -16.08 -3.05
N VAL A 84 18.29 -15.15 -2.82
CA VAL A 84 18.14 -14.09 -1.79
C VAL A 84 17.06 -13.09 -2.16
N GLU A 85 17.01 -12.61 -3.41
CA GLU A 85 15.92 -11.74 -3.89
C GLU A 85 14.56 -12.44 -3.81
N MET A 86 14.50 -13.73 -4.13
CA MET A 86 13.30 -14.53 -4.01
C MET A 86 12.88 -14.66 -2.55
N LEU A 87 13.79 -14.96 -1.62
CA LEU A 87 13.49 -15.04 -0.18
C LEU A 87 13.05 -13.70 0.40
N GLN A 88 13.69 -12.59 0.01
CA GLN A 88 13.26 -11.24 0.39
C GLN A 88 11.84 -10.97 -0.14
N SER A 89 11.59 -11.25 -1.41
CA SER A 89 10.26 -11.14 -2.03
C SER A 89 9.22 -12.03 -1.34
N TRP A 90 9.60 -13.25 -0.95
CA TRP A 90 8.72 -14.19 -0.25
C TRP A 90 8.39 -13.72 1.16
N SER A 91 9.39 -13.24 1.90
CA SER A 91 9.21 -12.67 3.24
C SER A 91 8.34 -11.41 3.21
N PHE A 92 8.53 -10.56 2.18
CA PHE A 92 7.69 -9.40 1.91
C PHE A 92 6.25 -9.83 1.62
N LEU A 93 6.04 -10.79 0.72
CA LEU A 93 4.72 -11.34 0.40
C LEU A 93 4.04 -11.93 1.63
N GLN A 94 4.76 -12.67 2.48
CA GLN A 94 4.23 -13.21 3.73
C GLN A 94 3.85 -12.12 4.73
N ARG A 95 4.71 -11.10 4.91
CA ARG A 95 4.41 -9.94 5.74
C ARG A 95 3.18 -9.22 5.22
N TRP A 96 3.12 -8.94 3.93
CA TRP A 96 1.98 -8.28 3.27
C TRP A 96 0.69 -9.07 3.43
N LYS A 97 0.71 -10.39 3.20
CA LYS A 97 -0.45 -11.28 3.43
C LYS A 97 -0.90 -11.24 4.90
N ARG A 98 0.01 -11.23 5.86
CA ARG A 98 -0.32 -11.11 7.30
C ARG A 98 -0.98 -9.77 7.61
N VAL A 99 -0.41 -8.66 7.12
CA VAL A 99 -1.00 -7.32 7.28
C VAL A 99 -2.40 -7.28 6.67
N GLN A 100 -2.56 -7.81 5.46
CA GLN A 100 -3.84 -7.81 4.76
C GLN A 100 -4.89 -8.65 5.50
N LYS A 101 -4.50 -9.83 6.01
CA LYS A 101 -5.39 -10.68 6.81
C LYS A 101 -5.82 -10.01 8.11
N ARG A 102 -4.95 -9.24 8.76
CA ARG A 102 -5.29 -8.53 10.00
C ARG A 102 -6.14 -7.29 9.77
N ASN A 103 -6.16 -6.75 8.55
CA ASN A 103 -6.93 -5.57 8.15
C ASN A 103 -8.16 -5.93 7.30
N THR A 104 -8.62 -7.18 7.34
CA THR A 104 -9.87 -7.56 6.68
C THR A 104 -11.05 -6.91 7.37
N TYR A 105 -12.12 -6.68 6.61
CA TYR A 105 -13.37 -6.18 7.14
C TYR A 105 -14.11 -7.22 7.99
N TYR A 106 -14.57 -6.83 9.17
CA TYR A 106 -15.21 -7.70 10.17
C TYR A 106 -16.73 -7.81 9.96
N SER A 107 -17.16 -8.17 8.75
CA SER A 107 -18.58 -8.22 8.35
C SER A 107 -19.44 -9.16 9.21
N TYR A 108 -18.91 -10.32 9.60
CA TYR A 108 -19.64 -11.26 10.45
C TYR A 108 -19.90 -10.70 11.85
N VAL A 109 -18.88 -10.06 12.46
CA VAL A 109 -19.03 -9.44 13.79
C VAL A 109 -20.00 -8.28 13.71
N GLN A 110 -19.89 -7.44 12.69
CA GLN A 110 -20.82 -6.34 12.46
C GLN A 110 -22.27 -6.81 12.35
N LYS A 111 -22.51 -7.88 11.59
CA LYS A 111 -23.87 -8.43 11.40
C LYS A 111 -24.49 -8.91 12.71
N ASN A 112 -23.70 -9.46 13.63
CA ASN A 112 -24.22 -10.08 14.85
C ASN A 112 -24.22 -9.15 16.07
N TYR A 113 -23.28 -8.20 16.13
CA TYR A 113 -23.05 -7.35 17.31
C TYR A 113 -23.18 -5.85 17.04
N GLY A 114 -23.33 -5.43 15.77
CA GLY A 114 -23.40 -4.03 15.38
C GLY A 114 -22.06 -3.45 14.93
N SER A 115 -22.11 -2.29 14.27
CA SER A 115 -20.94 -1.60 13.72
C SER A 115 -19.94 -1.16 14.77
N ASP A 116 -20.42 -0.62 15.90
CA ASP A 116 -19.55 -0.04 16.93
C ASP A 116 -18.76 -1.12 17.64
N ILE A 117 -19.42 -2.23 17.96
CA ILE A 117 -18.77 -3.40 18.55
C ILE A 117 -17.79 -4.05 17.58
N ALA A 118 -18.11 -4.12 16.29
CA ALA A 118 -17.19 -4.65 15.29
C ALA A 118 -15.94 -3.77 15.14
N ALA A 119 -16.10 -2.44 15.14
CA ALA A 119 -15.00 -1.49 15.13
C ALA A 119 -14.12 -1.63 16.38
N ALA A 120 -14.73 -1.67 17.57
CA ALA A 120 -14.06 -1.90 18.84
C ALA A 120 -13.26 -3.22 18.86
N TYR A 121 -13.89 -4.32 18.44
CA TYR A 121 -13.23 -5.63 18.34
C TYR A 121 -12.02 -5.57 17.40
N TYR A 122 -12.19 -4.95 16.23
CA TYR A 122 -11.12 -4.80 15.25
C TYR A 122 -9.92 -4.04 15.82
N ILE A 123 -10.17 -2.90 16.49
CA ILE A 123 -9.14 -2.08 17.14
C ILE A 123 -8.34 -2.92 18.14
N LEU A 124 -9.02 -3.66 19.02
CA LEU A 124 -8.38 -4.52 20.02
C LEU A 124 -7.61 -5.67 19.36
N SER A 125 -8.12 -6.26 18.27
CA SER A 125 -7.43 -7.31 17.52
C SER A 125 -6.10 -6.84 16.89
N LEU A 126 -6.00 -5.54 16.62
CA LEU A 126 -4.77 -4.89 16.17
C LEU A 126 -3.82 -4.51 17.31
N LYS A 127 -4.25 -4.68 18.57
CA LYS A 127 -3.61 -4.20 19.80
C LYS A 127 -3.66 -2.67 19.95
N GLY A 128 -4.64 -2.04 19.30
CA GLY A 128 -4.99 -0.66 19.58
C GLY A 128 -5.87 -0.54 20.82
N ARG A 129 -6.33 0.68 21.07
CA ARG A 129 -7.22 1.01 22.18
C ARG A 129 -8.21 2.08 21.77
N PHE A 130 -9.36 2.12 22.44
CA PHE A 130 -10.42 3.06 22.10
C PHE A 130 -11.21 3.52 23.33
N ARG A 131 -12.02 4.55 23.13
CA ARG A 131 -13.07 5.02 24.04
C ARG A 131 -14.38 5.23 23.29
N PHE A 132 -15.46 4.87 23.95
CA PHE A 132 -16.81 5.23 23.51
C PHE A 132 -17.12 6.66 23.90
N VAL A 133 -18.12 7.26 23.24
CA VAL A 133 -18.60 8.60 23.59
C VAL A 133 -18.98 8.68 25.08
N GLY A 134 -18.40 9.66 25.77
CA GLY A 134 -18.70 9.92 27.19
C GLY A 134 -18.01 8.99 28.19
N GLN A 135 -17.15 8.07 27.74
CA GLN A 135 -16.37 7.20 28.63
C GLN A 135 -15.01 7.82 28.98
N SER A 136 -14.63 7.75 30.26
CA SER A 136 -13.29 8.18 30.70
C SER A 136 -12.23 7.11 30.45
N GLU A 137 -12.60 5.84 30.66
CA GLU A 137 -11.66 4.71 30.65
C GLU A 137 -11.39 4.17 29.24
N TRP A 138 -10.13 3.81 28.99
CA TRP A 138 -9.71 3.20 27.74
C TRP A 138 -9.94 1.70 27.75
N PHE A 139 -10.56 1.19 26.69
CA PHE A 139 -10.55 -0.24 26.41
C PHE A 139 -9.22 -0.62 25.76
N ILE A 140 -8.47 -1.50 26.42
CA ILE A 140 -7.12 -1.91 26.03
C ILE A 140 -6.99 -3.43 26.02
N THR A 141 -5.98 -3.94 25.30
CA THR A 141 -5.56 -5.34 25.44
C THR A 141 -4.57 -5.50 26.59
N ASP A 142 -4.61 -6.65 27.26
CA ASP A 142 -3.60 -7.06 28.24
C ASP A 142 -2.21 -7.28 27.59
N ARG A 143 -1.20 -7.57 28.40
CA ARG A 143 0.18 -7.85 27.93
C ARG A 143 0.27 -9.07 26.99
N ARG A 144 -0.72 -9.96 27.02
CA ARG A 144 -0.80 -11.18 26.20
C ARG A 144 -1.61 -10.95 24.91
N GLY A 145 -2.21 -9.77 24.73
CA GLY A 145 -3.07 -9.43 23.60
C GLY A 145 -4.52 -9.93 23.73
N LYS A 146 -4.95 -10.35 24.93
CA LYS A 146 -6.35 -10.63 25.24
C LYS A 146 -7.05 -9.36 25.73
N PHE A 147 -8.35 -9.28 25.55
CA PHE A 147 -9.16 -8.15 26.01
C PHE A 147 -10.43 -8.67 26.65
N ASN A 148 -10.97 -7.90 27.61
CA ASN A 148 -12.22 -8.27 28.26
C ASN A 148 -13.42 -8.00 27.33
N GLY A 149 -14.50 -8.75 27.53
CA GLY A 149 -15.74 -8.62 26.78
C GLY A 149 -16.63 -7.46 27.21
N ASP A 150 -16.27 -6.70 28.25
CA ASP A 150 -17.13 -5.64 28.84
C ASP A 150 -17.53 -4.54 27.85
N PHE A 151 -16.76 -4.34 26.77
CA PHE A 151 -17.17 -3.42 25.70
C PHE A 151 -18.43 -3.87 24.95
N LEU A 152 -18.80 -5.16 25.02
CA LEU A 152 -20.02 -5.72 24.42
C LEU A 152 -21.30 -5.18 25.08
N ASP A 153 -21.20 -4.67 26.31
CA ASP A 153 -22.32 -4.08 27.04
C ASP A 153 -22.67 -2.68 26.52
N HIS A 154 -21.75 -2.04 25.78
CA HIS A 154 -21.88 -0.69 25.24
C HIS A 154 -22.48 -0.69 23.83
N LYS A 155 -23.61 -1.39 23.66
CA LYS A 155 -24.28 -1.49 22.36
C LYS A 155 -24.77 -0.12 21.89
N ASN A 156 -24.64 0.14 20.59
CA ASN A 156 -25.07 1.39 19.94
C ASN A 156 -24.40 2.65 20.51
N THR A 157 -23.25 2.51 21.18
CA THR A 157 -22.45 3.65 21.60
C THR A 157 -21.32 3.81 20.59
N PRO A 158 -21.24 4.92 19.86
CA PRO A 158 -20.20 5.11 18.85
C PRO A 158 -18.84 5.38 19.51
N LEU A 159 -17.78 5.13 18.74
CA LEU A 159 -16.41 5.44 19.15
C LEU A 159 -16.15 6.95 19.10
N GLU A 160 -15.50 7.47 20.12
CA GLU A 160 -15.09 8.88 20.21
C GLU A 160 -13.58 9.04 20.00
N GLU A 161 -12.79 8.15 20.59
CA GLU A 161 -11.34 8.20 20.50
C GLU A 161 -10.74 6.85 20.17
N VAL A 162 -9.76 6.85 19.27
CA VAL A 162 -9.06 5.64 18.82
C VAL A 162 -7.56 5.92 18.80
N ASN A 163 -6.80 5.03 19.43
CA ASN A 163 -5.34 5.05 19.39
C ASN A 163 -4.84 3.70 18.87
N MET A 164 -4.18 3.76 17.72
CA MET A 164 -3.63 2.62 16.98
C MET A 164 -2.11 2.69 16.90
N ASN A 165 -1.46 3.38 17.84
CA ASN A 165 -0.03 3.66 17.79
C ASN A 165 0.78 2.37 17.68
N TYR A 166 1.77 2.38 16.79
CA TYR A 166 2.66 1.25 16.52
C TYR A 166 1.94 -0.04 16.06
N THR A 167 0.70 0.06 15.57
CA THR A 167 -0.04 -1.09 15.04
C THR A 167 0.16 -1.24 13.53
N GLY A 168 -0.22 -2.40 12.99
CA GLY A 168 -0.15 -2.70 11.55
C GLY A 168 -1.38 -2.26 10.77
N ILE A 169 -2.09 -1.20 11.18
CA ILE A 169 -3.28 -0.70 10.48
C ILE A 169 -2.91 -0.18 9.08
N ASN A 170 -3.76 -0.45 8.08
CA ASN A 170 -3.61 0.09 6.72
C ASN A 170 -4.93 0.62 6.16
N TYR A 171 -4.92 1.12 4.93
CA TYR A 171 -6.08 1.79 4.31
C TYR A 171 -7.30 0.88 4.11
N ARG A 172 -7.13 -0.46 4.09
CA ARG A 172 -8.25 -1.42 4.07
C ARG A 172 -8.85 -1.60 5.46
N GLY A 173 -7.99 -1.51 6.47
CA GLY A 173 -8.40 -1.55 7.87
C GLY A 173 -9.44 -0.50 8.24
N LEU A 174 -9.36 0.68 7.60
CA LEU A 174 -10.33 1.77 7.75
C LEU A 174 -11.77 1.38 7.39
N ASP A 175 -12.01 0.35 6.56
CA ASP A 175 -13.35 -0.15 6.28
C ASP A 175 -14.10 -0.52 7.58
N ASN A 176 -13.37 -1.00 8.60
CA ASN A 176 -13.95 -1.34 9.90
C ASN A 176 -14.37 -0.12 10.74
N LEU A 177 -13.90 1.08 10.40
CA LEU A 177 -14.14 2.32 11.13
C LEU A 177 -15.07 3.28 10.37
N GLU A 178 -15.50 2.94 9.15
CA GLU A 178 -16.25 3.82 8.24
C GLU A 178 -17.54 4.40 8.83
N VAL A 179 -18.21 3.62 9.67
CA VAL A 179 -19.49 3.99 10.28
C VAL A 179 -19.31 4.90 11.51
N GLN A 180 -18.08 5.08 12.00
CA GLN A 180 -17.79 5.81 13.24
C GLN A 180 -17.79 7.33 13.03
N LYS A 181 -18.98 7.89 12.79
CA LYS A 181 -19.18 9.33 12.51
C LYS A 181 -19.06 10.24 13.74
N SER A 182 -18.81 9.67 14.92
CA SER A 182 -18.55 10.41 16.16
C SER A 182 -17.07 10.39 16.56
N LEU A 183 -16.20 9.83 15.72
CA LEU A 183 -14.77 9.74 15.99
C LEU A 183 -14.14 11.14 15.94
N ARG A 184 -13.65 11.61 17.09
CA ARG A 184 -12.99 12.91 17.27
C ARG A 184 -11.48 12.81 17.26
N THR A 185 -10.93 11.73 17.85
CA THR A 185 -9.47 11.59 18.01
C THR A 185 -8.97 10.31 17.39
N LEU A 186 -7.97 10.43 16.51
CA LEU A 186 -7.29 9.30 15.88
C LEU A 186 -5.77 9.45 16.00
N SER A 187 -5.15 8.62 16.82
CA SER A 187 -3.69 8.55 16.95
C SER A 187 -3.15 7.32 16.22
N LEU A 188 -2.23 7.54 15.30
CA LEU A 188 -1.60 6.58 14.38
C LEU A 188 -0.08 6.61 14.48
N ARG A 189 0.46 7.17 15.57
CA ARG A 189 1.90 7.37 15.74
C ARG A 189 2.70 6.10 15.46
N GLY A 190 3.71 6.21 14.61
CA GLY A 190 4.65 5.12 14.32
C GLY A 190 4.03 3.91 13.62
N CYS A 191 2.88 4.05 12.95
CA CYS A 191 2.28 2.95 12.19
C CYS A 191 3.04 2.69 10.88
N PRO A 192 3.67 1.51 10.68
CA PRO A 192 4.52 1.25 9.52
C PRO A 192 3.79 1.06 8.19
N GLU A 193 2.47 0.85 8.22
CA GLU A 193 1.66 0.58 7.02
C GLU A 193 0.70 1.75 6.67
N VAL A 194 0.74 2.85 7.45
CA VAL A 194 0.03 4.11 7.15
C VAL A 194 0.82 4.88 6.10
N ASN A 195 0.16 5.24 5.01
CA ASN A 195 0.74 5.88 3.82
C ASN A 195 -0.24 6.87 3.18
N ASP A 196 0.12 7.46 2.03
CA ASP A 196 -0.70 8.46 1.34
C ASP A 196 -2.11 7.94 0.99
N TRP A 197 -2.25 6.66 0.61
CA TRP A 197 -3.55 6.03 0.35
C TRP A 197 -4.41 5.92 1.62
N PHE A 198 -3.78 5.70 2.77
CA PHE A 198 -4.45 5.75 4.06
C PHE A 198 -5.01 7.16 4.32
N LEU A 199 -4.18 8.19 4.15
CA LEU A 199 -4.59 9.59 4.36
C LEU A 199 -5.71 10.00 3.41
N ALA A 200 -5.65 9.60 2.15
CA ALA A 200 -6.69 9.84 1.16
C ALA A 200 -8.07 9.31 1.60
N ARG A 201 -8.12 8.25 2.41
CA ARG A 201 -9.37 7.68 2.92
C ARG A 201 -9.92 8.37 4.17
N LEU A 202 -9.14 9.19 4.86
CA LEU A 202 -9.60 9.87 6.08
C LEU A 202 -10.76 10.84 5.83
N HIS A 203 -11.04 11.23 4.58
CA HIS A 203 -12.23 12.02 4.22
C HIS A 203 -13.55 11.43 4.74
N MET A 204 -13.62 10.12 5.00
CA MET A 204 -14.78 9.48 5.63
C MET A 204 -15.11 10.01 7.04
N PHE A 205 -14.18 10.71 7.67
CA PHE A 205 -14.31 11.40 8.96
C PHE A 205 -14.26 12.93 8.84
N GLU A 206 -14.55 13.48 7.65
CA GLU A 206 -14.38 14.92 7.36
C GLU A 206 -15.07 15.86 8.36
N ASP A 207 -16.25 15.45 8.85
CA ASP A 207 -17.09 16.26 9.73
C ASP A 207 -16.89 15.99 11.22
N SER A 208 -16.21 14.89 11.59
CA SER A 208 -16.12 14.43 12.98
C SER A 208 -14.72 14.53 13.58
N LEU A 209 -13.67 14.34 12.76
CA LEU A 209 -12.31 14.23 13.26
C LEU A 209 -11.76 15.60 13.64
N GLU A 210 -11.34 15.73 14.89
CA GLU A 210 -10.79 16.97 15.46
C GLU A 210 -9.29 16.85 15.72
N GLU A 211 -8.78 15.64 15.98
CA GLU A 211 -7.40 15.40 16.37
C GLU A 211 -6.82 14.23 15.60
N LEU A 212 -5.72 14.47 14.91
CA LEU A 212 -5.00 13.47 14.14
C LEU A 212 -3.52 13.50 14.49
N ASP A 213 -3.00 12.38 14.96
CA ASP A 213 -1.56 12.18 15.16
C ASP A 213 -1.06 11.13 14.17
N ILE A 214 -0.25 11.56 13.21
CA ILE A 214 0.41 10.71 12.21
C ILE A 214 1.93 10.73 12.36
N SER A 215 2.45 11.23 13.48
CA SER A 215 3.88 11.36 13.74
C SER A 215 4.63 10.02 13.59
N HIS A 216 5.90 10.10 13.19
CA HIS A 216 6.78 8.93 13.01
C HIS A 216 6.26 7.85 12.02
N CYS A 217 5.28 8.14 11.18
CA CYS A 217 4.83 7.20 10.14
C CYS A 217 5.79 7.22 8.94
N PRO A 218 6.49 6.11 8.63
CA PRO A 218 7.63 6.14 7.70
C PRO A 218 7.26 6.21 6.22
N ARG A 219 5.99 6.04 5.86
CA ARG A 219 5.52 5.93 4.47
C ARG A 219 4.58 7.05 4.02
N ILE A 220 4.44 8.09 4.85
CA ILE A 220 3.71 9.30 4.48
C ILE A 220 4.66 10.23 3.73
N THR A 221 4.20 10.75 2.60
CA THR A 221 4.93 11.74 1.80
C THR A 221 4.23 13.09 1.82
N THR A 222 4.92 14.12 1.36
CA THR A 222 4.33 15.45 1.11
C THR A 222 3.06 15.37 0.25
N GLY A 223 3.02 14.48 -0.75
CA GLY A 223 1.85 14.31 -1.61
C GLY A 223 0.63 13.79 -0.87
N GLY A 224 0.83 12.88 0.09
CA GLY A 224 -0.25 12.33 0.92
C GLY A 224 -0.86 13.34 1.88
N LEU A 225 -0.06 14.27 2.40
CA LEU A 225 -0.53 15.32 3.30
C LEU A 225 -1.55 16.26 2.66
N ALA A 226 -1.50 16.43 1.33
CA ALA A 226 -2.48 17.23 0.62
C ALA A 226 -3.92 16.69 0.76
N ALA A 227 -4.09 15.40 1.05
CA ALA A 227 -5.41 14.81 1.28
C ALA A 227 -6.08 15.29 2.58
N LEU A 228 -5.31 15.82 3.53
CA LEU A 228 -5.81 16.25 4.84
C LEU A 228 -6.73 17.47 4.75
N ARG A 229 -6.71 18.23 3.65
CA ARG A 229 -7.64 19.35 3.39
C ARG A 229 -9.12 18.99 3.48
N ASN A 230 -9.45 17.71 3.33
CA ASN A 230 -10.83 17.24 3.42
C ASN A 230 -11.33 17.24 4.87
N LEU A 231 -10.43 17.24 5.87
CA LEU A 231 -10.77 17.20 7.29
C LEU A 231 -11.07 18.61 7.82
N LYS A 232 -12.24 19.14 7.44
CA LYS A 232 -12.65 20.53 7.73
C LYS A 232 -12.81 20.81 9.23
N GLY A 233 -13.10 19.78 10.02
CA GLY A 233 -13.24 19.85 11.47
C GLY A 233 -11.93 19.74 12.26
N LEU A 234 -10.79 19.51 11.59
CA LEU A 234 -9.53 19.21 12.27
C LEU A 234 -9.00 20.43 13.03
N LYS A 235 -8.73 20.25 14.32
CA LYS A 235 -8.24 21.26 15.26
C LYS A 235 -6.79 21.03 15.67
N ARG A 236 -6.34 19.78 15.70
CA ARG A 236 -4.95 19.43 16.03
C ARG A 236 -4.40 18.39 15.06
N LEU A 237 -3.21 18.64 14.55
CA LEU A 237 -2.50 17.76 13.64
C LEU A 237 -1.04 17.62 14.10
N ASP A 238 -0.60 16.40 14.41
CA ASP A 238 0.81 16.10 14.66
C ASP A 238 1.42 15.38 13.44
N VAL A 239 2.34 16.07 12.78
CA VAL A 239 3.13 15.57 11.64
C VAL A 239 4.61 15.42 12.00
N SER A 240 4.96 15.32 13.28
CA SER A 240 6.35 15.28 13.71
C SER A 240 7.12 14.06 13.15
N SER A 241 8.39 14.29 12.81
CA SER A 241 9.35 13.22 12.44
C SER A 241 8.87 12.30 11.31
N LEU A 242 8.25 12.84 10.26
CA LEU A 242 7.93 12.09 9.05
C LEU A 242 9.14 12.06 8.09
N PRO A 243 9.80 10.91 7.88
CA PRO A 243 11.03 10.83 7.08
C PRO A 243 10.79 11.05 5.58
N GLY A 244 9.53 10.93 5.10
CA GLY A 244 9.16 11.15 3.71
C GLY A 244 8.98 12.63 3.33
N ILE A 245 9.28 13.56 4.24
CA ILE A 245 9.14 15.00 4.03
C ILE A 245 10.52 15.64 3.89
N SER A 246 10.89 15.98 2.65
CA SER A 246 12.20 16.57 2.35
C SER A 246 12.33 18.06 2.71
N SER A 247 11.22 18.80 2.66
CA SER A 247 11.18 20.26 2.87
C SER A 247 10.12 20.64 3.91
N PRO A 248 10.39 20.38 5.20
CA PRO A 248 9.40 20.53 6.26
C PRO A 248 8.83 21.95 6.35
N GLY A 249 9.65 22.99 6.22
CA GLY A 249 9.18 24.38 6.27
C GLY A 249 8.11 24.71 5.23
N VAL A 250 8.31 24.30 3.97
CA VAL A 250 7.32 24.52 2.89
C VAL A 250 6.04 23.72 3.15
N VAL A 251 6.18 22.49 3.63
CA VAL A 251 5.03 21.62 3.92
C VAL A 251 4.20 22.13 5.08
N ILE A 252 4.83 22.66 6.12
CA ILE A 252 4.12 23.24 7.27
C ILE A 252 3.32 24.47 6.83
N ILE A 253 3.93 25.39 6.08
CA ILE A 253 3.22 26.57 5.53
C ILE A 253 2.01 26.14 4.69
N LEU A 254 2.19 25.12 3.83
CA LEU A 254 1.10 24.58 3.02
C LEU A 254 -0.01 23.98 3.89
N LEU A 255 0.33 23.23 4.94
CA LEU A 255 -0.65 22.65 5.86
C LEU A 255 -1.44 23.72 6.62
N GLU A 256 -0.77 24.77 7.10
CA GLU A 256 -1.39 25.91 7.76
C GLU A 256 -2.35 26.65 6.82
N GLU A 257 -2.00 26.81 5.53
CA GLU A 257 -2.88 27.41 4.53
C GLU A 257 -4.10 26.52 4.22
N MET A 258 -3.89 25.20 4.11
CA MET A 258 -4.93 24.22 3.82
C MET A 258 -5.87 23.97 5.00
N LEU A 259 -5.39 24.17 6.23
CA LEU A 259 -6.10 23.91 7.48
C LEU A 259 -5.97 25.11 8.44
N PRO A 260 -6.55 26.27 8.12
CA PRO A 260 -6.29 27.54 8.83
C PRO A 260 -6.80 27.60 10.27
N LYS A 261 -7.61 26.61 10.69
CA LYS A 261 -8.16 26.48 12.05
C LYS A 261 -7.51 25.36 12.84
N CYS A 262 -6.49 24.71 12.26
CA CYS A 262 -5.81 23.56 12.84
C CYS A 262 -4.46 23.99 13.43
N ASP A 263 -4.19 23.58 14.66
CA ASP A 263 -2.89 23.69 15.28
C ASP A 263 -1.99 22.55 14.78
N VAL A 264 -0.95 22.90 14.02
CA VAL A 264 -0.04 21.95 13.37
C VAL A 264 1.25 21.86 14.18
N THR A 265 1.51 20.67 14.75
CA THR A 265 2.77 20.35 15.42
C THR A 265 3.72 19.63 14.47
N ALA A 266 4.93 20.16 14.30
CA ALA A 266 5.94 19.62 13.39
C ALA A 266 7.33 19.64 14.02
N ASN A 267 7.59 18.70 14.93
CA ASN A 267 8.86 18.58 15.65
C ASN A 267 9.78 17.51 15.03
N GLY A 268 11.08 17.58 15.35
CA GLY A 268 12.05 16.56 14.95
C GLY A 268 12.46 16.61 13.48
N TYR A 269 12.25 17.77 12.83
CA TYR A 269 12.82 18.08 11.54
C TYR A 269 14.15 18.78 11.75
N ASP A 270 15.21 18.27 11.14
CA ASP A 270 16.50 18.92 11.18
C ASP A 270 16.44 20.18 10.30
N HIS A 271 16.48 21.35 10.95
CA HIS A 271 16.51 22.65 10.28
C HIS A 271 17.92 23.03 9.84
N THR A 272 18.95 22.17 10.05
CA THR A 272 20.26 22.41 9.45
C THR A 272 20.16 22.22 7.94
N LEU A 273 19.76 23.30 7.27
CA LEU A 273 20.06 23.56 5.88
C LEU A 273 21.52 23.17 5.65
N ARG A 274 21.73 22.28 4.68
CA ARG A 274 22.99 22.24 3.94
C ARG A 274 23.18 23.60 3.30
N GLU A 275 23.81 24.51 4.03
CA GLU A 275 24.71 25.49 3.43
C GLU A 275 25.94 24.73 2.93
N GLU A 276 25.79 23.99 1.82
CA GLU A 276 26.95 23.50 1.07
C GLU A 276 27.01 24.29 -0.23
N SER A 277 27.74 25.40 -0.10
CA SER A 277 28.70 26.02 -1.06
C SER A 277 28.61 25.66 -2.54
#